data_AF-A0A8J7YLD0-F1
#
_entry.id   AF-A0A8J7YLD0-F1
#
_cell.length_a   1.000
_cell.length_b   1.000
_cell.length_c   1.000
_cell.angle_alpha   90.00
_cell.angle_beta   90.00
_cell.angle_gamma   90.00
#
_symmetry.space_group_name_H-M   'P 1'
#
loop_
_entity.id
_entity.type
_entity.pdbx_description
1 polymer ?
#
loop_
_entity_poly.entity_id
_entity_poly.type
_entity_poly.pdbx_seq_one_letter_code
_entity_poly.pdbx_strand_id
1 'polypeptide(L)'
;NRNRAKYILVYSLLFLLISIPVDYIAFGRSLLFIGIAFSAQAFTEAMIFSTLPAFMSESFSKRYRTTAVGFAYNLGSTFGALAIVIVPLSALSLGWGVAWITNILIASILLFVAAAASFNIFISGSGHESPDLILE
;
A
#
# COMPACT_ATOMS: atom_id res chain seq x y z
N ASN A 1 -10.64 -13.61 0.55
CA ASN A 1 -11.96 -13.05 0.19
C ASN A 1 -11.80 -12.05 -0.95
N ARG A 2 -12.40 -12.30 -2.13
CA ARG A 2 -12.29 -11.46 -3.35
C ARG A 2 -12.60 -9.98 -3.11
N ASN A 3 -13.49 -9.67 -2.16
CA ASN A 3 -13.87 -8.31 -1.82
C ASN A 3 -12.72 -7.52 -1.18
N ARG A 4 -11.91 -8.14 -0.32
CA ARG A 4 -10.77 -7.45 0.32
C ARG A 4 -9.67 -7.10 -0.68
N ALA A 5 -9.35 -8.03 -1.58
CA ALA A 5 -8.41 -7.77 -2.67
C ALA A 5 -8.88 -6.61 -3.55
N LYS A 6 -10.19 -6.57 -3.86
CA LYS A 6 -10.82 -5.45 -4.58
C LYS A 6 -10.71 -4.13 -3.81
N TYR A 7 -10.97 -4.12 -2.51
CA TYR A 7 -10.87 -2.91 -1.70
C TYR A 7 -9.44 -2.38 -1.65
N ILE A 8 -8.45 -3.24 -1.44
CA ILE A 8 -7.04 -2.85 -1.48
C ILE A 8 -6.70 -2.25 -2.84
N LEU A 9 -7.11 -2.88 -3.94
CA LEU A 9 -6.87 -2.35 -5.29
C LEU A 9 -7.50 -0.96 -5.49
N VAL A 10 -8.75 -0.77 -5.06
CA VAL A 10 -9.46 0.51 -5.16
C VAL A 10 -8.79 1.56 -4.30
N TYR A 11 -8.46 1.25 -3.04
CA TYR A 11 -7.81 2.19 -2.14
C TYR A 11 -6.40 2.57 -2.61
N SER A 12 -5.63 1.62 -3.16
CA SER A 12 -4.32 1.89 -3.77
C SER A 12 -4.45 2.81 -5.00
N LEU A 13 -5.47 2.61 -5.84
CA LEU A 13 -5.74 3.50 -6.97
C LEU A 13 -6.12 4.90 -6.49
N LEU A 14 -6.99 5.01 -5.49
CA LEU A 14 -7.38 6.30 -4.89
C LEU A 14 -6.17 7.01 -4.29
N PHE A 15 -5.30 6.28 -3.58
CA PHE A 15 -4.07 6.83 -3.00
C PHE A 15 -3.11 7.35 -4.08
N LEU A 16 -2.92 6.59 -5.18
CA LEU A 16 -2.13 7.04 -6.32
C LEU A 16 -2.70 8.33 -6.94
N LEU A 17 -4.01 8.36 -7.19
CA LEU A 17 -4.68 9.50 -7.82
C LEU A 17 -4.69 10.74 -6.94
N ILE A 18 -4.83 10.59 -5.62
CA ILE A 18 -4.87 11.72 -4.68
C ILE A 18 -3.47 12.26 -4.35
N SER A 19 -2.43 11.42 -4.40
CA SER A 19 -1.06 11.82 -4.05
C SER A 19 -0.54 12.93 -4.97
N ILE A 20 -0.83 12.86 -6.28
CA ILE A 20 -0.38 13.87 -7.26
C ILE A 20 -0.91 15.29 -6.93
N PRO A 21 -2.23 15.53 -6.82
CA PRO A 21 -2.75 16.86 -6.50
C PRO A 21 -2.43 17.28 -5.07
N VAL A 22 -2.39 16.35 -4.11
CA VAL A 22 -2.03 16.65 -2.71
C VAL A 22 -0.60 17.17 -2.63
N ASP A 23 0.35 16.46 -3.20
CA ASP A 23 1.76 16.85 -3.15
C ASP A 23 1.97 18.20 -3.88
N TYR A 24 1.30 18.42 -5.01
CA TYR A 24 1.35 19.70 -5.73
C TYR A 24 0.83 20.87 -4.87
N ILE A 25 -0.29 20.67 -4.15
CA ILE A 25 -0.85 21.70 -3.25
C ILE A 25 0.04 21.92 -2.03
N ALA A 26 0.64 20.86 -1.49
CA ALA A 26 1.49 20.92 -0.30
C ALA A 26 2.76 21.76 -0.55
N PHE A 27 3.44 21.58 -1.69
CA PHE A 27 4.75 22.21 -1.94
C PHE A 27 4.73 23.70 -2.36
N GLY A 28 3.58 24.39 -2.28
CA GLY A 28 3.47 25.80 -2.68
C GLY A 28 2.69 26.70 -1.72
N ARG A 29 2.35 26.24 -0.52
CA ARG A 29 1.39 26.91 0.38
C ARG A 29 1.89 27.00 1.82
N SER A 30 1.14 27.70 2.67
CA SER A 30 1.44 27.82 4.11
C SER A 30 1.39 26.46 4.82
N LEU A 31 2.05 26.35 5.98
CA LEU A 31 2.04 25.17 6.87
C LEU A 31 0.65 24.54 7.10
N LEU A 32 -0.40 25.36 7.20
CA LEU A 32 -1.78 24.86 7.36
C LEU A 32 -2.23 23.98 6.18
N PHE A 33 -1.96 24.41 4.94
CA PHE A 33 -2.32 23.65 3.74
C PHE A 33 -1.51 22.36 3.63
N ILE A 34 -0.23 22.39 4.01
CA ILE A 34 0.62 21.19 4.10
C ILE A 34 -0.02 20.19 5.06
N GLY A 35 -0.40 20.63 6.27
CA GLY A 35 -1.05 19.78 7.26
C GLY A 35 -2.35 19.16 6.74
N ILE A 36 -3.23 19.96 6.12
CA ILE A 36 -4.50 19.47 5.57
C ILE A 36 -4.26 18.46 4.44
N ALA A 37 -3.39 18.79 3.49
CA ALA A 37 -3.14 17.98 2.30
C ALA A 37 -2.52 16.63 2.69
N PHE A 38 -1.48 16.62 3.51
CA PHE A 38 -0.87 15.38 3.98
C PHE A 38 -1.76 14.57 4.93
N SER A 39 -2.65 15.22 5.70
CA SER A 39 -3.65 14.48 6.49
C SER A 39 -4.64 13.72 5.60
N ALA A 40 -5.08 14.34 4.49
CA ALA A 40 -5.95 13.67 3.53
C ALA A 40 -5.25 12.47 2.88
N GLN A 41 -3.98 12.62 2.49
CA GLN A 41 -3.17 11.53 1.94
C GLN A 41 -2.95 10.40 2.96
N ALA A 42 -2.57 10.73 4.20
CA ALA A 42 -2.40 9.76 5.28
C ALA A 42 -3.69 9.02 5.61
N PHE A 43 -4.85 9.70 5.54
CA PHE A 43 -6.15 9.06 5.72
C PHE A 43 -6.43 8.02 4.62
N THR A 44 -6.16 8.34 3.36
CA THR A 44 -6.27 7.36 2.26
C THR A 44 -5.31 6.19 2.40
N GLU A 45 -4.10 6.43 2.88
CA GLU A 45 -3.13 5.36 3.17
C GLU A 45 -3.62 4.44 4.29
N ALA A 46 -4.18 5.01 5.37
CA ALA A 46 -4.73 4.26 6.49
C ALA A 46 -5.89 3.33 6.06
N MET A 47 -6.69 3.71 5.05
CA MET A 47 -7.71 2.83 4.50
C MET A 47 -7.11 1.55 3.91
N ILE A 48 -5.96 1.63 3.24
CA ILE A 48 -5.23 0.47 2.71
C ILE A 48 -4.76 -0.41 3.88
N PHE A 49 -4.09 0.20 4.86
CA PHE A 49 -3.55 -0.54 6.02
C PHE A 49 -4.62 -1.14 6.93
N SER A 50 -5.84 -0.59 6.95
CA SER A 50 -6.96 -1.18 7.68
C SER A 50 -7.41 -2.53 7.09
N THR A 51 -7.23 -2.72 5.77
CA THR A 51 -7.70 -3.91 5.06
C THR A 51 -6.60 -4.95 4.89
N LEU A 52 -5.34 -4.52 4.86
CA LEU A 52 -4.19 -5.34 4.52
C LEU A 52 -3.95 -6.53 5.49
N PRO A 53 -3.96 -6.39 6.83
CA PRO A 53 -3.71 -7.51 7.74
C PRO A 53 -4.76 -8.63 7.59
N ALA A 54 -6.03 -8.25 7.45
CA ALA A 54 -7.12 -9.20 7.24
C ALA A 54 -6.97 -9.91 5.89
N PHE A 55 -6.65 -9.18 4.83
CA PHE A 55 -6.36 -9.77 3.52
C PHE A 55 -5.21 -10.78 3.57
N MET A 56 -4.10 -10.42 4.21
CA MET A 56 -2.95 -11.33 4.36
C MET A 56 -3.31 -12.58 5.15
N SER A 57 -4.10 -12.45 6.22
CA SER A 57 -4.53 -13.58 7.03
C SER A 57 -5.34 -14.60 6.23
N GLU A 58 -6.12 -14.13 5.25
CA GLU A 58 -6.92 -14.98 4.36
C GLU A 58 -6.10 -15.58 3.21
N SER A 59 -4.98 -14.96 2.85
CA SER A 59 -4.10 -15.41 1.76
C SER A 59 -3.16 -16.55 2.16
N PHE A 60 -2.94 -16.76 3.46
CA PHE A 60 -2.08 -17.84 3.97
C PHE A 60 -2.90 -19.01 4.54
N SER A 61 -2.35 -20.23 4.43
CA SER A 61 -2.95 -21.42 5.00
C SER A 61 -3.09 -21.31 6.53
N LYS A 62 -4.13 -21.95 7.10
CA LYS A 62 -4.44 -21.88 8.54
C LYS A 62 -3.22 -22.22 9.41
N ARG A 63 -2.41 -23.19 9.00
CA ARG A 63 -1.22 -23.68 9.72
C ARG A 63 -0.10 -22.64 9.88
N TYR A 64 0.09 -21.76 8.89
CA TYR A 64 1.21 -20.80 8.88
C TYR A 64 0.78 -19.33 8.96
N ARG A 65 -0.53 -19.08 9.05
CA ARG A 65 -1.13 -17.75 8.95
C ARG A 65 -0.47 -16.70 9.85
N THR A 66 -0.37 -16.96 11.16
CA THR A 66 0.16 -15.98 12.11
C THR A 66 1.61 -15.61 11.80
N THR A 67 2.47 -16.60 11.56
CA THR A 67 3.88 -16.39 11.23
C THR A 67 4.05 -15.69 9.89
N ALA A 68 3.32 -16.12 8.86
CA ALA A 68 3.40 -15.55 7.53
C ALA A 68 2.91 -14.09 7.49
N VAL A 69 1.79 -13.78 8.16
CA VAL A 69 1.30 -12.41 8.32
C VAL A 69 2.32 -11.56 9.07
N GLY A 70 2.82 -12.06 10.22
CA GLY A 70 3.82 -11.36 11.01
C GLY A 70 5.08 -11.05 10.22
N PHE A 71 5.61 -12.03 9.48
CA PHE A 71 6.81 -11.84 8.67
C PHE A 71 6.59 -10.84 7.54
N ALA A 72 5.55 -11.04 6.72
CA ALA A 72 5.33 -10.20 5.55
C ALA A 72 4.94 -8.76 5.94
N TYR A 73 4.15 -8.57 7.01
CA TYR A 73 3.77 -7.23 7.46
C TYR A 73 4.96 -6.47 8.06
N ASN A 74 5.73 -7.11 8.95
CA ASN A 74 6.87 -6.46 9.59
C ASN A 74 8.03 -6.21 8.61
N LEU A 75 8.29 -7.11 7.66
CA LEU A 75 9.27 -6.85 6.62
C LEU A 75 8.85 -5.65 5.76
N GLY A 76 7.59 -5.61 5.32
CA GLY A 76 7.06 -4.48 4.56
C GLY A 76 7.22 -3.17 5.33
N SER A 77 6.86 -3.14 6.61
CA SER A 77 7.05 -1.97 7.48
C SER A 77 8.51 -1.56 7.64
N THR A 78 9.43 -2.53 7.71
CA THR A 78 10.87 -2.26 7.87
C THR A 78 11.45 -1.60 6.61
N PHE A 79 11.10 -2.13 5.42
CA PHE A 79 11.49 -1.50 4.16
C PHE A 79 10.82 -0.13 3.98
N GLY A 80 9.54 0.00 4.38
CA GLY A 80 8.84 1.28 4.39
C GLY A 80 9.52 2.33 5.27
N ALA A 81 10.04 1.92 6.44
CA ALA A 81 10.77 2.83 7.34
C ALA A 81 12.05 3.40 6.73
N LEU A 82 12.66 2.74 5.73
CA LEU A 82 13.81 3.27 5.01
C LEU A 82 13.48 4.53 4.20
N ALA A 83 12.20 4.86 4.00
CA ALA A 83 11.79 6.12 3.38
C ALA A 83 12.37 7.35 4.09
N ILE A 84 12.57 7.29 5.42
CA ILE A 84 13.19 8.38 6.20
C ILE A 84 14.64 8.67 5.77
N VAL A 85 15.31 7.71 5.14
CA VAL A 85 16.68 7.86 4.62
C VAL A 85 16.67 8.08 3.11
N ILE A 86 15.86 7.32 2.38
CA ILE A 86 15.80 7.37 0.91
C ILE A 86 15.32 8.74 0.43
N VAL A 87 14.28 9.30 1.05
CA VAL A 87 13.72 10.59 0.62
C VAL A 87 14.74 11.73 0.82
N PRO A 88 15.37 11.91 1.99
CA PRO A 88 16.39 12.95 2.14
C PRO A 88 17.61 12.76 1.23
N LEU A 89 18.07 11.53 1.03
CA LEU A 89 19.20 11.27 0.13
C LEU A 89 18.88 11.65 -1.32
N SER A 90 17.69 11.30 -1.81
CA SER A 90 17.24 11.71 -3.15
C SER A 90 16.99 13.22 -3.26
N ALA A 91 16.62 13.88 -2.15
CA ALA A 91 16.45 15.33 -2.10
C ALA A 91 17.77 16.10 -2.31
N LEU A 92 18.94 15.49 -2.04
CA LEU A 92 20.24 16.12 -2.28
C LEU A 92 20.49 16.45 -3.76
N SER A 93 19.92 15.68 -4.69
CA SER A 93 20.08 15.87 -6.13
C SER A 93 18.84 16.44 -6.82
N LEU A 94 17.64 16.11 -6.34
CA LEU A 94 16.37 16.48 -6.98
C LEU A 94 15.68 17.69 -6.32
N GLY A 95 16.08 18.06 -5.11
CA GLY A 95 15.32 18.96 -4.24
C GLY A 95 14.14 18.25 -3.55
N TRP A 96 13.70 18.80 -2.42
CA TRP A 96 12.73 18.14 -1.53
C TRP A 96 11.39 17.81 -2.17
N GLY A 97 10.78 18.76 -2.90
CA GLY A 97 9.46 18.56 -3.51
C GLY A 97 9.48 17.45 -4.56
N VAL A 98 10.46 17.48 -5.47
CA VAL A 98 10.60 16.47 -6.53
C VAL A 98 10.96 15.12 -5.93
N ALA A 99 11.87 15.07 -4.96
CA ALA A 99 12.24 13.84 -4.27
C ALA A 99 11.04 13.19 -3.57
N TRP A 100 10.24 13.97 -2.82
CA TRP A 100 9.04 13.48 -2.15
C TRP A 100 8.04 12.89 -3.15
N ILE A 101 7.64 13.68 -4.15
CA ILE A 101 6.68 13.28 -5.18
C ILE A 101 7.14 12.01 -5.89
N THR A 102 8.42 11.96 -6.28
CA THR A 102 8.98 10.81 -7.00
C THR A 102 8.91 9.54 -6.16
N ASN A 103 9.31 9.60 -4.88
CA ASN A 103 9.28 8.43 -4.01
C ASN A 103 7.84 7.98 -3.69
N ILE A 104 6.92 8.90 -3.43
CA ILE A 104 5.51 8.59 -3.21
C ILE A 104 4.88 7.96 -4.46
N LEU A 105 5.19 8.46 -5.66
CA LEU A 105 4.71 7.89 -6.91
C LEU A 105 5.26 6.47 -7.13
N ILE A 106 6.55 6.25 -6.90
CA ILE A 106 7.15 4.91 -7.02
C ILE A 106 6.47 3.95 -6.03
N ALA A 107 6.33 4.33 -4.76
CA ALA A 107 5.71 3.50 -3.74
C ALA A 107 4.24 3.19 -4.04
N SER A 108 3.46 4.20 -4.46
CA SER A 108 2.04 4.03 -4.79
C SER A 108 1.82 3.20 -6.05
N ILE A 109 2.67 3.34 -7.08
CA ILE A 109 2.66 2.47 -8.26
C ILE A 109 2.98 1.03 -7.87
N LEU A 110 4.04 0.79 -7.09
CA LEU A 110 4.41 -0.55 -6.63
C LEU A 110 3.26 -1.20 -5.84
N LEU A 111 2.63 -0.44 -4.94
CA LEU A 111 1.48 -0.89 -4.17
C LEU A 111 0.28 -1.22 -5.06
N PHE A 112 -0.03 -0.38 -6.06
CA PHE A 112 -1.10 -0.63 -7.01
C PHE A 112 -0.84 -1.88 -7.86
N VAL A 113 0.38 -2.04 -8.39
CA VAL A 113 0.78 -3.22 -9.16
C VAL A 113 0.69 -4.49 -8.31
N ALA A 114 1.17 -4.46 -7.07
CA ALA A 114 1.08 -5.58 -6.15
C ALA A 114 -0.37 -5.94 -5.81
N ALA A 115 -1.24 -4.94 -5.60
CA ALA A 115 -2.67 -5.14 -5.37
C ALA A 115 -3.36 -5.73 -6.60
N ALA A 116 -3.03 -5.26 -7.81
CA ALA A 116 -3.57 -5.77 -9.06
C ALA A 116 -3.17 -7.23 -9.31
N ALA A 117 -1.89 -7.55 -9.10
CA ALA A 117 -1.39 -8.93 -9.18
C ALA A 117 -2.11 -9.84 -8.18
N SER A 118 -2.25 -9.39 -6.93
CA SER A 118 -2.96 -10.13 -5.88
C SER A 118 -4.43 -10.36 -6.22
N PHE A 119 -5.10 -9.35 -6.77
CA PHE A 119 -6.48 -9.47 -7.22
C PHE A 119 -6.64 -10.46 -8.37
N ASN A 120 -5.73 -10.43 -9.34
CA ASN A 120 -5.74 -11.36 -10.47
C ASN A 120 -5.53 -12.81 -10.03
N ILE A 121 -4.63 -13.07 -9.08
CA ILE A 121 -4.42 -14.39 -8.48
C ILE A 121 -5.69 -14.89 -7.79
N PHE A 122 -6.40 -14.02 -7.07
CA PHE A 122 -7.67 -14.38 -6.44
C PHE A 122 -8.80 -14.67 -7.45
N ILE A 123 -8.78 -14.02 -8.62
CA ILE A 123 -9.71 -14.33 -9.71
C ILE A 123 -9.34 -15.67 -10.35
N SER A 124 -8.07 -15.90 -10.70
CA SER A 124 -7.65 -17.13 -11.39
C SER A 124 -7.73 -18.38 -10.50
N GLY A 125 -7.41 -18.23 -9.20
CA GLY A 125 -7.50 -19.31 -8.20
C GLY A 125 -8.94 -19.71 -7.85
N SER A 126 -9.94 -18.91 -8.18
CA SER A 126 -11.36 -19.29 -7.98
C SER A 126 -11.87 -20.40 -8.93
N GLY A 127 -11.03 -20.88 -9.84
CA GLY A 127 -11.27 -22.08 -10.67
C GLY A 127 -10.52 -23.35 -10.22
N HIS A 128 -9.75 -23.28 -9.13
CA HIS A 128 -9.15 -24.45 -8.48
C HIS A 128 -9.56 -24.44 -7.02
N GLU A 129 -10.71 -25.05 -6.74
CA GLU A 129 -11.02 -25.50 -5.39
C GLU A 129 -9.84 -26.37 -4.93
N SER A 130 -9.10 -25.91 -3.93
CA SER A 130 -8.15 -26.75 -3.24
C SER A 130 -8.94 -27.94 -2.65
N PRO A 131 -8.62 -29.19 -2.98
CA PRO A 131 -9.32 -30.39 -2.49
C PRO A 131 -9.35 -30.53 -0.95
N ASP A 132 -8.63 -29.68 -0.23
CA ASP A 132 -8.43 -29.74 1.21
C ASP A 132 -9.63 -29.24 2.04
N LEU A 133 -10.77 -28.90 1.41
CA LEU A 133 -12.00 -28.49 2.11
C LEU A 133 -12.97 -29.65 2.43
N ILE A 134 -12.63 -30.91 2.10
CA ILE A 134 -13.54 -32.06 2.31
C ILE A 134 -13.09 -32.97 3.46
N LEU A 135 -11.96 -32.69 4.13
CA LEU A 135 -11.47 -33.56 5.22
C LEU A 135 -11.08 -32.75 6.46
N GLU A 136 -12.09 -32.19 7.15
CA GLU A 136 -12.05 -31.91 8.59
C GLU A 136 -13.49 -31.86 9.15
#